data_AF-A0A9P7WXM5-F1
#
_entry.id   AF-A0A9P7WXM5-F1
#
_cell.length_a   1.000
_cell.length_b   1.000
_cell.length_c   1.000
_cell.angle_alpha   90.00
_cell.angle_beta   90.00
_cell.angle_gamma   90.00
#
_symmetry.space_group_name_H-M   'P 1'
#
loop_
_entity.id
_entity.type
_entity.pdbx_description
1 polymer ?
#
loop_
_entity_poly.entity_id
_entity_poly.type
_entity_poly.pdbx_seq_one_letter_code
_entity_poly.pdbx_strand_id
1 'polypeptide(L)'
;METDQIAKWTTDTSEVDVIESLQSATHPQYRNGVIRVTAVMRYETLGTWLAMPRYTPLQSLSCMTPAEYHNLWLQVVEAVASLHSERVAHQDLKPANIVVDLNQDLSVARIYIIDFGNAPEYRCQGFQGTKGWTAPEVQAGSQ
;
A
#
# COMPACT_ATOMS: atom_id res chain seq x y z
N MET A 1 11.91 -24.50 -5.72
CA MET A 1 12.10 -23.04 -5.86
C MET A 1 10.80 -22.40 -5.41
N GLU A 2 10.75 -22.04 -4.14
CA GLU A 2 9.61 -21.30 -3.59
C GLU A 2 9.59 -19.94 -4.28
N THR A 3 8.53 -19.63 -5.01
CA THR A 3 8.45 -18.40 -5.78
C THR A 3 8.32 -17.21 -4.82
N ASP A 4 9.27 -16.28 -4.89
CA ASP A 4 9.32 -15.04 -4.11
C ASP A 4 8.24 -14.00 -4.51
N GLN A 5 7.09 -14.51 -4.94
CA GLN A 5 5.94 -13.75 -5.42
C GLN A 5 4.66 -14.18 -4.73
N ILE A 6 3.71 -13.26 -4.72
CA ILE A 6 2.32 -13.45 -4.32
C ILE A 6 1.42 -12.89 -5.41
N ALA A 7 0.22 -13.47 -5.55
CA ALA A 7 -0.80 -12.98 -6.47
C ALA A 7 -2.06 -12.58 -5.71
N LYS A 8 -2.63 -11.43 -6.06
CA LYS A 8 -3.95 -10.95 -5.61
C LYS A 8 -4.93 -11.02 -6.77
N TRP A 9 -6.13 -11.54 -6.52
CA TRP A 9 -7.23 -11.47 -7.47
C TRP A 9 -8.17 -10.32 -7.11
N THR A 10 -8.68 -9.60 -8.11
CA THR A 10 -9.66 -8.52 -7.94
C THR A 10 -10.60 -8.44 -9.14
N THR A 11 -11.87 -8.11 -8.90
CA THR A 11 -12.81 -7.66 -9.94
C THR A 11 -12.82 -6.15 -10.10
N ASP A 12 -12.20 -5.43 -9.16
CA ASP A 12 -12.12 -3.99 -9.16
C ASP A 12 -10.98 -3.53 -10.08
N THR A 13 -11.34 -2.84 -11.15
CA THR A 13 -10.39 -2.29 -12.11
C THR A 13 -9.78 -0.98 -11.62
N SER A 14 -10.47 -0.26 -10.73
CA SER A 14 -9.99 1.03 -10.20
C SER A 14 -8.73 0.87 -9.34
N GLU A 15 -8.62 -0.21 -8.57
CA GLU A 15 -7.38 -0.54 -7.84
C GLU A 15 -6.19 -0.66 -8.79
N VAL A 16 -6.39 -1.33 -9.92
CA VAL A 16 -5.32 -1.58 -10.91
C VAL A 16 -4.87 -0.26 -11.54
N ASP A 17 -5.83 0.58 -11.92
CA ASP A 17 -5.57 1.86 -12.56
C ASP A 17 -4.85 2.84 -11.61
N VAL A 18 -5.23 2.87 -10.32
CA VAL A 18 -4.55 3.66 -9.29
C VAL A 18 -3.10 3.20 -9.13
N ILE A 19 -2.86 1.88 -9.02
CA ILE A 19 -1.50 1.34 -8.86
C ILE A 19 -0.64 1.63 -10.09
N GLU A 20 -1.16 1.43 -11.31
CA GLU A 20 -0.45 1.73 -12.56
C GLU A 20 -0.11 3.23 -12.66
N SER A 21 -1.05 4.11 -12.30
CA SER A 21 -0.84 5.56 -12.25
C SER A 21 0.30 5.92 -11.28
N LEU A 22 0.25 5.42 -10.05
CA LEU A 22 1.27 5.69 -9.02
C LEU A 22 2.65 5.11 -9.35
N GLN A 23 2.73 4.03 -10.13
CA GLN A 23 4.00 3.45 -10.60
C GLN A 23 4.61 4.26 -11.74
N SER A 24 3.77 4.90 -12.57
CA SER A 24 4.22 5.78 -13.65
C SER A 24 4.67 7.16 -13.15
N ALA A 25 4.12 7.62 -12.02
CA ALA A 25 4.48 8.86 -11.37
C ALA A 25 5.92 8.78 -10.81
N THR A 26 6.83 9.55 -11.40
CA THR A 26 8.21 9.68 -10.91
C THR A 26 8.37 11.01 -10.21
N HIS A 27 8.34 11.00 -8.88
CA HIS A 27 8.54 12.19 -8.07
C HIS A 27 10.02 12.30 -7.64
N PRO A 28 10.76 13.36 -8.01
CA PRO A 28 12.17 13.51 -7.61
C PRO A 28 12.36 13.66 -6.09
N GLN A 29 11.32 14.13 -5.41
CA GLN A 29 11.35 14.48 -3.98
C GLN A 29 10.98 13.31 -3.06
N TYR A 30 10.25 12.30 -3.56
CA TYR A 30 9.75 11.19 -2.76
C TYR A 30 10.16 9.85 -3.34
N ARG A 31 10.61 8.93 -2.48
CA ARG A 31 10.82 7.54 -2.91
C ARG A 31 9.47 6.87 -3.04
N ASN A 32 9.24 6.15 -4.14
CA ASN A 32 7.98 5.46 -4.37
C ASN A 32 7.82 4.31 -3.35
N GLY A 33 6.91 4.50 -2.39
CA GLY A 33 6.59 3.54 -1.35
C GLY A 33 5.40 2.65 -1.69
N VAL A 34 4.98 2.56 -2.95
CA VAL A 34 3.91 1.67 -3.42
C VAL A 34 4.50 0.34 -3.88
N ILE A 35 3.85 -0.77 -3.56
CA ILE A 35 4.29 -2.09 -4.03
C ILE A 35 4.35 -2.12 -5.56
N ARG A 36 5.43 -2.67 -6.11
CA ARG A 36 5.57 -2.85 -7.55
C ARG A 36 4.85 -4.13 -7.98
N VAL A 37 3.81 -3.96 -8.78
CA VAL A 37 3.14 -5.05 -9.50
C VAL A 37 4.06 -5.49 -10.63
N THR A 38 4.45 -6.75 -10.63
CA THR A 38 5.39 -7.33 -11.59
C THR A 38 4.69 -7.91 -12.81
N ALA A 39 3.41 -8.28 -12.69
CA ALA A 39 2.58 -8.69 -13.82
C ALA A 39 1.09 -8.45 -13.53
N VAL A 40 0.33 -8.11 -14.57
CA VAL A 40 -1.13 -7.96 -14.54
C VAL A 40 -1.72 -8.92 -15.58
N MET A 41 -2.61 -9.81 -15.16
CA MET A 41 -3.31 -10.75 -16.05
C MET A 41 -4.82 -10.47 -15.98
N ARG A 42 -5.34 -9.84 -17.04
CA ARG A 42 -6.76 -9.47 -17.17
C ARG A 42 -7.52 -10.58 -17.91
N TYR A 43 -8.61 -11.07 -17.35
CA TYR A 43 -9.51 -12.04 -17.97
C TYR A 43 -10.93 -11.46 -17.99
N GLU A 44 -11.48 -11.22 -19.19
CA GLU A 44 -12.71 -10.46 -19.40
C GLU A 44 -13.90 -10.90 -18.52
N THR A 45 -14.03 -12.20 -18.25
CA THR A 45 -15.14 -12.76 -17.47
C THR A 45 -14.76 -13.20 -16.05
N LEU A 46 -13.46 -13.24 -15.72
CA LEU A 46 -12.95 -13.81 -14.47
C LEU A 46 -12.27 -12.78 -13.57
N GLY A 47 -12.04 -11.56 -14.04
CA GLY A 47 -11.38 -10.49 -13.28
C GLY A 47 -9.87 -10.40 -13.57
N THR A 48 -9.14 -9.77 -12.67
CA THR A 48 -7.72 -9.43 -12.84
C THR A 48 -6.87 -10.05 -11.75
N TRP A 49 -5.74 -10.64 -12.13
CA TRP A 49 -4.70 -11.09 -11.21
C TRP A 49 -3.51 -10.13 -11.24
N LEU A 50 -3.06 -9.73 -10.05
CA LEU A 50 -1.89 -8.88 -9.82
C LEU A 50 -0.80 -9.71 -9.15
N ALA A 51 0.32 -9.94 -9.85
CA ALA A 51 1.50 -10.56 -9.27
C ALA A 51 2.44 -9.49 -8.70
N MET A 52 3.00 -9.74 -7.51
CA MET A 52 3.92 -8.82 -6.84
C MET A 52 4.94 -9.61 -5.99
N PRO A 53 6.07 -9.00 -5.60
CA PRO A 53 7.02 -9.62 -4.69
C PRO A 53 6.38 -10.00 -3.34
N ARG A 54 6.86 -11.06 -2.72
CA ARG A 54 6.43 -11.45 -1.39
C ARG A 54 7.26 -10.72 -0.33
N TYR A 55 6.60 -9.90 0.48
CA TYR A 55 7.21 -9.19 1.59
C TYR A 55 6.46 -9.46 2.90
N THR A 56 7.08 -9.13 4.03
CA THR A 56 6.52 -9.42 5.36
C THR A 56 5.59 -8.29 5.80
N PRO A 57 4.32 -8.55 6.15
CA PRO A 57 3.43 -7.51 6.70
C PRO A 57 4.02 -6.88 7.96
N LEU A 58 3.92 -5.55 8.08
CA LEU A 58 4.44 -4.80 9.22
C LEU A 58 3.83 -5.29 10.54
N GLN A 59 2.55 -5.68 10.55
CA GLN A 59 1.87 -6.27 11.69
C GLN A 59 2.49 -7.59 12.19
N SER A 60 3.24 -8.29 11.33
CA SER A 60 3.89 -9.55 11.65
C SER A 60 5.28 -9.36 12.25
N LEU A 61 5.82 -8.14 12.22
CA LEU A 61 7.09 -7.82 12.87
C LEU A 61 6.88 -7.71 14.38
N SER A 62 7.78 -8.31 15.13
CA SER A 62 7.82 -8.26 16.60
C SER A 62 9.24 -7.99 17.08
N CYS A 63 9.39 -7.53 18.31
CA CYS A 63 10.69 -7.34 18.96
C CYS A 63 11.65 -6.38 18.23
N MET A 64 11.15 -5.23 17.76
CA MET A 64 11.98 -4.17 17.17
C MET A 64 12.40 -3.13 18.22
N THR A 65 13.57 -2.54 18.01
CA THR A 65 14.08 -1.41 18.79
C THR A 65 13.33 -0.11 18.45
N PRO A 66 13.32 0.90 19.34
CA PRO A 66 12.72 2.20 19.04
C PRO A 66 13.28 2.87 17.78
N ALA A 67 14.57 2.67 17.47
CA ALA A 67 15.21 3.23 16.28
C ALA A 67 14.70 2.57 14.99
N GLU A 68 14.51 1.25 14.98
CA GLU A 68 13.94 0.53 13.84
C GLU A 68 12.49 0.94 13.59
N TYR A 69 11.67 1.03 14.65
CA TYR A 69 10.31 1.56 14.54
C TYR A 69 10.29 2.96 13.95
N HIS A 70 11.17 3.85 14.44
CA HIS A 70 11.25 5.22 13.94
C HIS A 70 11.58 5.24 12.44
N ASN A 71 12.57 4.46 11.99
CA ASN A 71 12.96 4.39 10.60
C ASN A 71 11.84 3.86 9.69
N LEU A 72 11.11 2.83 10.10
CA LEU A 72 10.00 2.29 9.32
C LEU A 72 8.85 3.30 9.22
N TRP A 73 8.48 3.97 10.33
CA TRP A 73 7.41 4.95 10.32
C TRP A 73 7.75 6.21 9.54
N LEU A 74 9.01 6.64 9.52
CA LEU A 74 9.45 7.72 8.62
C LEU A 74 9.20 7.37 7.15
N GLN A 75 9.53 6.15 6.74
CA GLN A 75 9.27 5.70 5.37
C GLN A 75 7.76 5.63 5.07
N VAL A 76 6.93 5.22 6.03
CA VAL A 76 5.46 5.23 5.87
C VAL A 76 4.96 6.66 5.64
N VAL A 77 5.45 7.64 6.40
CA VAL A 77 5.08 9.05 6.21
C VAL A 77 5.51 9.57 4.84
N GLU A 78 6.72 9.23 4.39
CA GLU A 78 7.20 9.58 3.05
C GLU A 78 6.35 8.95 1.95
N ALA A 79 5.98 7.67 2.09
CA ALA A 79 5.13 6.97 1.16
C ALA A 79 3.73 7.61 1.09
N VAL A 80 3.13 7.93 2.23
CA VAL A 80 1.84 8.63 2.29
C VAL A 80 1.93 10.02 1.67
N ALA A 81 3.01 10.76 1.91
CA ALA A 81 3.24 12.05 1.27
C ALA A 81 3.32 11.91 -0.26
N SER A 82 3.95 10.85 -0.78
CA SER A 82 3.99 10.56 -2.21
C SER A 82 2.59 10.30 -2.79
N LEU A 83 1.74 9.53 -2.09
CA LEU A 83 0.35 9.30 -2.50
C LEU A 83 -0.44 10.61 -2.55
N HIS A 84 -0.30 11.44 -1.52
CA HIS A 84 -0.99 12.73 -1.44
C HIS A 84 -0.53 13.72 -2.51
N SER A 85 0.74 13.66 -2.95
CA SER A 85 1.23 14.48 -4.06
C SER A 85 0.51 14.18 -5.38
N GLU A 86 0.10 12.92 -5.56
CA GLU A 86 -0.73 12.45 -6.68
C GLU A 86 -2.24 12.55 -6.40
N ARG A 87 -2.63 13.23 -5.30
CA ARG A 87 -4.02 13.38 -4.84
C ARG A 87 -4.73 12.05 -4.55
N VAL A 88 -3.98 10.99 -4.26
CA VAL A 88 -4.51 9.69 -3.87
C VAL A 88 -4.53 9.57 -2.35
N ALA A 89 -5.70 9.26 -1.79
CA ALA A 89 -5.82 8.82 -0.40
C ALA A 89 -5.99 7.30 -0.40
N HIS A 90 -5.18 6.57 0.37
CA HIS A 90 -5.27 5.10 0.44
C HIS A 90 -6.54 4.60 1.17
N GLN A 91 -7.02 5.36 2.15
CA GLN A 91 -8.24 5.14 2.96
C GLN A 91 -8.30 3.87 3.82
N ASP A 92 -7.41 2.90 3.62
CA ASP A 92 -7.30 1.73 4.51
C ASP A 92 -5.86 1.46 4.97
N LEU A 93 -5.17 2.52 5.41
CA LEU A 93 -3.83 2.39 5.98
C LEU A 93 -3.90 1.73 7.35
N LYS A 94 -3.22 0.59 7.45
CA LYS A 94 -3.06 -0.21 8.67
C LYS A 94 -1.78 -1.04 8.54
N PRO A 95 -1.19 -1.53 9.65
CA PRO A 95 0.01 -2.36 9.59
C PRO A 95 -0.12 -3.66 8.77
N ALA A 96 -1.35 -4.12 8.48
CA ALA A 96 -1.60 -5.23 7.56
C ALA A 96 -1.39 -4.86 6.08
N ASN A 97 -1.59 -3.58 5.74
CA ASN A 97 -1.50 -3.03 4.39
C ASN A 97 -0.16 -2.31 4.14
N ILE A 98 0.83 -2.56 5.00
CA ILE A 98 2.22 -2.13 4.85
C ILE A 98 3.05 -3.39 4.92
N VAL A 99 3.87 -3.63 3.90
CA VAL A 99 4.80 -4.76 3.85
C VAL A 99 6.23 -4.27 3.88
N VAL A 100 7.14 -5.08 4.41
CA VAL A 100 8.54 -4.75 4.63
C VAL A 100 9.41 -5.76 3.87
N ASP A 101 10.28 -5.23 3.01
CA ASP A 101 11.34 -6.00 2.37
C ASP A 101 12.49 -6.20 3.36
N LEU A 102 12.60 -7.42 3.87
CA LEU A 102 13.58 -7.86 4.85
C LEU A 102 14.79 -8.58 4.23
N ASN A 103 14.99 -8.50 2.90
CA ASN A 103 16.03 -9.27 2.19
C ASN A 103 17.49 -8.99 2.65
N GLN A 104 17.71 -8.06 3.59
CA GLN A 104 19.02 -7.78 4.18
C GLN A 104 18.93 -7.64 5.71
N ASP A 105 18.64 -6.43 6.21
CA ASP A 105 18.59 -6.05 7.62
C ASP A 105 17.49 -4.99 7.82
N LEU A 106 16.90 -4.92 9.01
CA LEU A 106 15.93 -3.88 9.39
C LEU A 106 16.50 -2.46 9.24
N SER A 107 17.82 -2.30 9.39
CA SER A 107 18.48 -1.01 9.18
C SER A 107 18.42 -0.50 7.73
N VAL A 108 18.22 -1.40 6.76
CA VAL A 108 18.09 -1.10 5.33
C VAL A 108 16.74 -1.53 4.75
N ALA A 109 15.83 -1.98 5.60
CA ALA A 109 14.52 -2.46 5.21
C ALA A 109 13.71 -1.35 4.55
N ARG A 110 12.93 -1.74 3.53
CA ARG A 110 12.04 -0.84 2.81
C ARG A 110 10.59 -1.21 3.03
N ILE A 111 9.76 -0.21 3.26
CA ILE A 111 8.32 -0.41 3.34
C ILE A 111 7.68 -0.22 1.96
N TYR A 112 6.58 -0.94 1.75
CA TYR A 112 5.67 -0.73 0.63
C TYR A 112 4.24 -0.76 1.11
N ILE A 113 3.44 0.20 0.68
CA ILE A 113 1.99 0.24 0.85
C ILE A 113 1.36 -0.70 -0.21
N ILE A 114 0.41 -1.50 0.23
CA ILE A 114 -0.33 -2.47 -0.58
C ILE A 114 -1.84 -2.25 -0.38
N ASP A 115 -2.67 -2.86 -1.23
CA ASP A 115 -4.13 -2.94 -1.09
C ASP A 115 -4.88 -1.61 -1.27
N PHE A 116 -4.89 -1.13 -2.50
CA PHE A 116 -5.52 0.14 -2.91
C PHE A 116 -7.01 -0.02 -3.27
N GLY A 117 -7.66 -1.11 -2.88
CA GLY A 117 -9.07 -1.38 -3.20
C GLY A 117 -10.07 -0.38 -2.62
N ASN A 118 -9.65 0.49 -1.68
CA ASN A 118 -10.45 1.59 -1.15
C ASN A 118 -9.94 2.97 -1.59
N ALA A 119 -8.94 3.03 -2.49
CA ALA A 119 -8.43 4.31 -2.97
C ALA A 119 -9.36 4.82 -4.10
N PRO A 120 -10.07 5.94 -3.92
CA PRO A 120 -10.95 6.45 -4.95
C PRO A 120 -10.14 7.02 -6.12
N GLU A 121 -10.65 6.83 -7.34
CA GLU A 121 -10.11 7.47 -8.54
C GLU A 121 -10.29 9.00 -8.48
N TYR A 122 -11.38 9.47 -7.86
CA TYR A 122 -11.69 10.89 -7.70
C TYR A 122 -12.44 11.17 -6.39
N ARG A 123 -11.70 11.61 -5.35
CA ARG A 123 -12.17 12.20 -4.07
C ARG A 123 -12.90 11.26 -3.10
N CYS A 124 -12.55 11.41 -1.82
CA CYS A 124 -13.17 10.72 -0.69
C CYS A 124 -14.68 11.00 -0.63
N GLN A 125 -15.53 9.98 -0.76
CA GLN A 125 -16.95 10.03 -0.42
C GLN A 125 -17.32 8.77 0.36
N GLY A 126 -18.06 8.96 1.47
CA GLY A 126 -18.58 7.87 2.30
C GLY A 126 -17.60 7.31 3.33
N PHE A 127 -18.10 6.39 4.17
CA PHE A 127 -17.29 5.67 5.16
C PHE A 127 -16.43 4.61 4.47
N GLN A 128 -15.11 4.74 4.53
CA GLN A 128 -14.15 3.76 4.05
C GLN A 128 -13.04 3.54 5.10
N GLY A 129 -12.55 2.30 5.21
CA GLY A 129 -11.44 1.92 6.09
C GLY A 129 -11.77 0.92 7.22
N THR A 130 -10.73 0.37 7.83
CA THR A 130 -10.82 -0.63 8.91
C THR A 130 -11.06 0.00 10.28
N LYS A 131 -12.04 -0.53 11.04
CA LYS A 131 -12.36 -0.09 12.41
C LYS A 131 -11.10 -0.08 13.30
N GLY A 132 -10.89 1.03 14.02
CA GLY A 132 -9.71 1.24 14.88
C GLY A 132 -8.54 1.95 14.19
N TRP A 133 -8.59 2.08 12.87
CA TRP A 133 -7.62 2.83 12.06
C TRP A 133 -8.24 4.03 11.31
N THR A 134 -9.57 4.01 11.17
CA THR A 134 -10.34 5.10 10.56
C THR A 134 -10.26 6.39 11.40
N ALA A 135 -10.14 7.53 10.72
CA ALA A 135 -10.10 8.85 11.36
C ALA A 135 -11.45 9.19 12.04
N PRO A 136 -11.45 9.95 13.15
CA PRO A 136 -12.64 10.16 13.99
C PRO A 136 -13.80 10.84 13.25
N GLU A 137 -13.53 11.77 12.35
CA GLU A 137 -14.52 12.43 11.50
C GLU A 137 -15.23 11.47 10.56
N VAL A 138 -14.50 10.46 10.06
CA VAL A 138 -15.05 9.41 9.20
C VAL A 138 -15.90 8.47 10.03
N GLN A 139 -15.42 8.08 11.21
CA GLN A 139 -16.20 7.26 12.15
C GLN A 139 -17.48 7.97 12.66
N ALA A 140 -17.45 9.29 12.72
CA ALA A 140 -18.61 10.12 13.05
C ALA A 140 -19.55 10.39 11.85
N GLY A 141 -19.20 9.90 10.64
CA GLY A 141 -19.98 10.13 9.42
C GLY A 141 -20.01 11.58 8.95
N SER A 142 -18.99 12.37 9.32
CA SER A 142 -18.90 13.82 9.09
C SER A 142 -17.89 14.15 7.97
N GLN A 143 -17.98 13.45 6.82
CA GLN A 143 -17.21 13.78 5.60
C GLN A 143 -18.03 14.62 4.62
#